data_AF-A0A969TWV0-F1
#
_entry.id   AF-A0A969TWV0-F1
#
_cell.length_a   1.000
_cell.length_b   1.000
_cell.length_c   1.000
_cell.angle_alpha   90.00
_cell.angle_beta   90.00
_cell.angle_gamma   90.00
#
_symmetry.space_group_name_H-M   'P 1'
#
loop_
_entity.id
_entity.type
_entity.pdbx_description
1 polymer ?
#
loop_
_entity_poly.entity_id
_entity_poly.type
_entity_poly.pdbx_seq_one_letter_code
_entity_poly.pdbx_strand_id
1 'polypeptide(L)'
;MKIFFLIKNINNDLMVGFLPKLLPFNENFICYGGSQWHTLSKSCVQHIHKVIHSNQDLIDHYKHTLIPDESLIQTILVNSNLFKLCNDHKRYVDFSQKRSDGRPRILTLQDYEQLINSKIHFARKFDLDRDTQILDLIDDKIWQNCRN
;
A
#
# COMPACT_ATOMS: atom_id res chain seq x y z
N MET A 1 28.11 -5.06 19.41
CA MET A 1 28.47 -3.82 18.68
C MET A 1 27.18 -3.08 18.33
N LYS A 2 26.89 -1.93 18.96
CA LYS A 2 25.69 -1.15 18.66
C LYS A 2 25.98 -0.33 17.40
N ILE A 3 25.41 -0.73 16.26
CA ILE A 3 25.51 0.04 15.03
C ILE A 3 24.52 1.21 15.15
N PHE A 4 25.05 2.42 15.01
CA PHE A 4 24.26 3.65 14.94
C PHE A 4 23.97 3.95 13.47
N PHE A 5 22.73 4.28 13.15
CA PHE A 5 22.42 4.88 11.86
C PHE A 5 22.09 6.34 12.05
N LEU A 6 22.72 7.18 11.22
CA LEU A 6 22.35 8.57 11.04
C LEU A 6 21.24 8.61 9.99
N ILE A 7 20.04 8.95 10.43
CA ILE A 7 18.90 9.15 9.54
C ILE A 7 18.60 10.64 9.57
N LYS A 8 18.57 11.29 8.40
CA LYS A 8 18.01 12.64 8.29
C LYS A 8 16.50 12.50 8.27
N ASN A 9 15.83 13.15 9.22
CA ASN A 9 14.38 13.23 9.21
C ASN A 9 13.91 14.15 8.07
N ILE A 10 12.60 14.17 7.80
CA ILE A 10 11.91 15.04 6.84
C ILE A 10 12.24 16.53 7.07
N ASN A 11 12.58 16.91 8.30
CA ASN A 11 13.00 18.27 8.67
C ASN A 11 14.52 18.54 8.54
N ASN A 12 15.29 17.62 7.96
CA ASN A 12 16.76 17.64 7.92
C ASN A 12 17.48 17.57 9.29
N ASP A 13 16.75 17.32 10.37
CA ASP A 13 17.35 17.07 11.68
C ASP A 13 18.13 15.75 11.70
N LEU A 14 19.25 15.77 12.43
CA LEU A 14 20.10 14.61 12.61
C LEU A 14 19.48 13.69 13.68
N MET A 15 18.98 12.53 13.28
CA MET A 15 18.50 11.52 14.23
C MET A 15 19.54 10.43 14.42
N VAL A 16 19.83 10.12 15.68
CA VAL A 16 20.63 8.95 16.07
C VAL A 16 19.67 7.80 16.35
N GLY A 17 19.59 6.85 15.42
CA GLY A 17 18.81 5.63 15.57
C GLY A 17 19.60 4.50 16.21
N PHE A 18 19.00 3.80 17.16
CA PHE A 18 19.48 2.50 17.62
C PHE A 18 18.80 1.41 16.79
N LEU A 19 19.58 0.45 16.26
CA LEU A 19 18.97 -0.76 15.75
C LEU A 19 18.17 -1.44 16.87
N PRO A 20 16.89 -1.79 16.65
CA PRO A 20 16.18 -2.64 17.60
C PRO A 20 16.97 -3.92 17.79
N LYS A 21 17.10 -4.34 19.06
CA LYS A 21 17.95 -5.47 19.46
C LYS A 21 17.58 -6.79 18.77
N LEU A 22 16.34 -6.92 18.30
CA LEU A 22 15.80 -8.07 17.59
C LEU A 22 14.85 -7.56 16.50
N LEU A 23 15.21 -7.75 15.23
CA LEU A 23 14.27 -7.63 14.12
C LEU A 23 13.59 -9.00 13.95
N PRO A 24 12.28 -9.05 13.67
CA PRO A 24 11.60 -10.33 13.40
C PRO A 24 12.03 -10.96 12.06
N PHE A 25 12.86 -10.26 11.28
CA PHE A 25 13.22 -10.65 9.91
C PHE A 25 14.59 -11.33 9.85
N ASN A 26 14.68 -12.37 9.03
CA ASN A 26 15.88 -13.14 8.74
C ASN A 26 15.76 -13.84 7.38
N GLU A 27 16.71 -14.70 7.03
CA GLU A 27 16.71 -15.45 5.76
C GLU A 27 15.47 -16.33 5.53
N ASN A 28 14.81 -16.77 6.62
CA ASN A 28 13.60 -17.59 6.57
C ASN A 28 12.30 -16.77 6.72
N PHE A 29 12.41 -15.49 7.06
CA PHE A 29 11.26 -14.60 7.22
C PHE A 29 11.63 -13.19 6.75
N ILE A 30 11.36 -12.91 5.48
CA ILE A 30 11.82 -11.69 4.80
C ILE A 30 10.76 -10.59 4.93
N CYS A 31 11.17 -9.34 5.18
CA CYS A 31 10.25 -8.21 5.12
C CYS A 31 9.90 -7.89 3.66
N TYR A 32 8.61 -7.89 3.34
CA TYR A 32 8.09 -7.50 2.03
C TYR A 32 7.29 -6.21 2.16
N GLY A 33 7.45 -5.31 1.17
CA GLY A 33 6.72 -4.05 1.09
C GLY A 33 5.89 -3.95 -0.19
N GLY A 34 4.89 -3.06 -0.18
CA GLY A 34 4.07 -2.75 -1.34
C GLY A 34 3.00 -1.71 -1.04
N SER A 35 1.97 -1.66 -1.88
CA SER A 35 0.83 -0.77 -1.68
C SER A 35 0.02 -1.18 -0.43
N GLN A 36 -0.41 -0.20 0.35
CA GLN A 36 -1.40 -0.42 1.44
C GLN A 36 -2.74 -0.96 0.92
N TRP A 37 -3.04 -0.81 -0.38
CA TRP A 37 -4.28 -1.27 -0.99
C TRP A 37 -4.13 -2.70 -1.50
N HIS A 38 -5.08 -3.56 -1.14
CA HIS A 38 -5.10 -4.96 -1.56
C HIS A 38 -6.53 -5.47 -1.74
N THR A 39 -6.68 -6.56 -2.50
CA THR A 39 -7.89 -7.37 -2.56
C THR A 39 -7.55 -8.75 -2.03
N LEU A 40 -8.15 -9.15 -0.91
CA LEU A 40 -7.81 -10.38 -0.20
C LEU A 40 -9.00 -11.32 -0.17
N SER A 41 -8.75 -12.61 -0.38
CA SER A 41 -9.75 -13.64 -0.14
C SER A 41 -9.97 -13.82 1.36
N LYS A 42 -11.12 -14.40 1.73
CA LYS A 42 -11.43 -14.76 3.13
C LYS A 42 -10.32 -15.60 3.77
N SER A 43 -9.74 -16.54 3.04
CA SER A 43 -8.66 -17.40 3.54
C SER A 43 -7.39 -16.63 3.87
N CYS A 44 -7.02 -15.64 3.05
CA CYS A 44 -5.88 -14.75 3.34
C CYS A 44 -6.13 -13.97 4.64
N VAL A 45 -7.33 -13.39 4.79
CA VAL A 45 -7.71 -12.63 5.99
C VAL A 45 -7.66 -13.49 7.25
N GLN A 46 -8.17 -14.72 7.18
CA GLN A 46 -8.12 -15.67 8.30
C GLN A 46 -6.68 -16.05 8.67
N HIS A 47 -5.81 -16.23 7.67
CA HIS A 47 -4.39 -16.52 7.93
C HIS A 47 -3.69 -15.32 8.57
N ILE A 48 -3.90 -14.10 8.05
CA ILE A 48 -3.38 -12.87 8.65
C ILE A 48 -3.82 -12.76 10.11
N HIS A 49 -5.11 -12.94 10.38
CA HIS A 49 -5.66 -12.91 11.73
C HIS A 49 -4.97 -13.94 12.64
N LYS A 50 -4.75 -15.17 12.17
CA LYS A 50 -4.04 -16.21 12.92
C LYS A 50 -2.60 -15.76 13.25
N VAL A 51 -1.85 -15.26 12.27
CA VAL A 51 -0.45 -14.85 12.46
C VAL A 51 -0.34 -13.68 13.44
N ILE A 52 -1.23 -12.69 13.34
CA ILE A 52 -1.28 -11.55 14.27
C ILE A 52 -1.45 -12.01 15.72
N HIS A 53 -2.27 -13.04 15.97
CA HIS A 53 -2.51 -13.55 17.32
C HIS A 53 -1.45 -14.54 17.82
N SER A 54 -0.66 -15.16 16.91
CA SER A 54 0.34 -16.16 17.28
C SER A 54 1.77 -15.63 17.32
N ASN A 55 2.06 -14.47 16.71
CA ASN A 55 3.41 -13.92 16.59
C ASN A 55 3.48 -12.52 17.22
N GLN A 56 3.58 -12.47 18.55
CA GLN A 56 3.57 -11.22 19.28
C GLN A 56 4.81 -10.36 19.01
N ASP A 57 5.98 -10.98 18.78
CA ASP A 57 7.22 -10.26 18.44
C ASP A 57 7.11 -9.47 17.13
N LEU A 58 6.47 -10.07 16.11
CA LEU A 58 6.17 -9.39 14.86
C LEU A 58 5.25 -8.18 15.10
N ILE A 59 4.20 -8.36 15.87
CA ILE A 59 3.24 -7.28 16.14
C ILE A 59 3.87 -6.17 16.98
N ASP A 60 4.70 -6.50 17.95
CA ASP A 60 5.42 -5.52 18.76
C ASP A 60 6.42 -4.73 17.92
N HIS A 61 7.07 -5.35 16.94
CA HIS A 61 7.84 -4.63 15.93
C HIS A 61 6.96 -3.65 15.15
N TYR A 62 5.85 -4.12 14.58
CA TYR A 62 4.97 -3.31 13.72
C TYR A 62 4.20 -2.20 14.45
N LYS A 63 4.00 -2.30 15.77
CA LYS A 63 3.50 -1.19 16.62
C LYS A 63 4.41 0.04 16.60
N HIS A 64 5.70 -0.16 16.32
CA HIS A 64 6.72 0.89 16.29
C HIS A 64 7.25 1.16 14.87
N THR A 65 6.66 0.55 13.84
CA THR A 65 7.04 0.73 12.45
C THR A 65 6.31 1.91 11.83
N LEU A 66 7.03 2.73 11.05
CA LEU A 66 6.45 3.78 10.24
C LEU A 66 5.69 3.15 9.05
N ILE A 67 4.41 3.52 8.87
CA ILE A 67 3.55 3.04 7.77
C ILE A 67 3.50 1.50 7.71
N PRO A 68 3.01 0.84 8.79
CA PRO A 68 3.04 -0.61 8.91
C PRO A 68 2.14 -1.34 7.88
N ASP A 69 1.11 -0.65 7.38
CA ASP A 69 0.16 -1.13 6.38
C ASP A 69 0.78 -1.37 4.99
N GLU A 70 1.90 -0.73 4.68
CA GLU A 70 2.64 -0.95 3.42
C GLU A 70 3.59 -2.15 3.46
N SER A 71 3.69 -2.87 4.59
CA SER A 71 4.58 -4.05 4.65
C SER A 71 4.08 -5.24 5.48
N LEU A 72 3.25 -5.03 6.51
CA LEU A 72 2.81 -6.12 7.39
C LEU A 72 2.09 -7.24 6.62
N ILE A 73 1.12 -6.88 5.79
CA ILE A 73 0.25 -7.84 5.10
C ILE A 73 1.03 -8.60 4.04
N GLN A 74 1.87 -7.91 3.26
CA GLN A 74 2.74 -8.49 2.25
C GLN A 74 3.72 -9.44 2.91
N THR A 75 4.34 -9.02 4.00
CA THR A 75 5.26 -9.85 4.80
C THR A 75 4.59 -11.13 5.28
N ILE A 76 3.41 -11.04 5.88
CA ILE A 76 2.69 -12.23 6.37
C ILE A 76 2.34 -13.17 5.20
N LEU A 77 1.73 -12.64 4.14
CA LEU A 77 1.17 -13.47 3.07
C LEU A 77 2.26 -14.09 2.19
N VAL A 78 3.29 -13.34 1.81
CA VAL A 78 4.34 -13.84 0.93
C VAL A 78 5.17 -14.91 1.62
N ASN A 79 5.57 -14.71 2.88
CA ASN A 79 6.31 -15.73 3.64
C ASN A 79 5.49 -17.00 3.90
N SER A 80 4.15 -16.93 3.88
CA SER A 80 3.33 -18.12 4.12
C SER A 80 3.49 -19.19 3.04
N ASN A 81 3.76 -18.80 1.79
CA ASN A 81 3.73 -19.67 0.61
C ASN A 81 2.42 -20.48 0.45
N LEU A 82 1.33 -20.09 1.12
CA LEU A 82 0.04 -20.80 1.11
C LEU A 82 -0.92 -20.34 0.00
N PHE A 83 -0.65 -19.18 -0.59
CA PHE A 83 -1.61 -18.48 -1.45
C PHE A 83 -1.03 -18.19 -2.83
N LYS A 84 -1.89 -18.18 -3.85
CA LYS A 84 -1.54 -17.67 -5.17
C LYS A 84 -1.66 -16.15 -5.16
N LEU A 85 -0.54 -15.48 -4.91
CA LEU A 85 -0.44 -14.02 -4.88
C LEU A 85 -0.09 -13.47 -6.27
N CYS A 86 -0.52 -12.24 -6.53
CA CYS A 86 -0.11 -11.49 -7.73
C CYS A 86 0.28 -10.07 -7.32
N ASN A 87 1.27 -9.51 -8.00
CA ASN A 87 1.75 -8.15 -7.73
C ASN A 87 0.92 -7.10 -8.50
N ASP A 88 -0.40 -7.19 -8.39
CA ASP A 88 -1.35 -6.27 -9.01
C ASP A 88 -2.59 -6.13 -8.13
N HIS A 89 -2.69 -5.01 -7.41
CA HIS A 89 -3.83 -4.75 -6.54
C HIS A 89 -5.04 -4.16 -7.29
N LYS A 90 -4.96 -3.92 -8.61
CA LYS A 90 -6.05 -3.36 -9.43
C LYS A 90 -6.51 -1.96 -9.02
N ARG A 91 -5.67 -1.18 -8.33
CA ARG A 91 -5.93 0.25 -8.06
C ARG A 91 -4.99 1.08 -8.93
N TYR A 92 -5.52 2.08 -9.62
CA TYR A 92 -4.70 3.11 -10.25
C TYR A 92 -4.37 4.20 -9.25
N VAL A 93 -3.09 4.53 -9.12
CA VAL A 93 -2.59 5.64 -8.31
C VAL A 93 -1.45 6.30 -9.06
N ASP A 94 -1.55 7.61 -9.29
CA ASP A 94 -0.54 8.33 -10.05
C ASP A 94 0.44 9.08 -9.12
N PHE A 95 1.70 8.66 -9.14
CA PHE A 95 2.83 9.31 -8.46
C PHE A 95 3.84 9.93 -9.45
N SER A 96 3.47 10.09 -10.73
CA SER A 96 4.33 10.64 -11.78
C SER A 96 4.82 12.06 -11.45
N GLN A 97 3.98 12.86 -10.79
CA GLN A 97 4.39 14.14 -10.24
C GLN A 97 5.14 13.89 -8.92
N LYS A 98 6.47 14.02 -8.97
CA LYS A 98 7.33 13.98 -7.79
C LYS A 98 7.05 15.21 -6.91
N ARG A 99 6.06 15.09 -6.03
CA ARG A 99 5.73 16.08 -5.03
C ARG A 99 6.53 15.83 -3.75
N SER A 100 6.93 16.90 -3.08
CA SER A 100 7.65 16.81 -1.80
C SER A 100 6.84 16.19 -0.67
N ASP A 101 5.51 16.20 -0.77
CA ASP A 101 4.60 15.65 0.23
C ASP A 101 4.29 14.16 0.05
N GLY A 102 4.86 13.51 -0.98
CA GLY A 102 4.63 12.09 -1.27
C GLY A 102 3.18 11.74 -1.62
N ARG A 103 2.33 12.74 -1.90
CA ARG A 103 0.91 12.52 -2.21
C ARG A 103 0.74 12.17 -3.69
N PRO A 104 -0.19 11.27 -4.02
CA PRO A 104 -0.54 11.02 -5.41
C PRO A 104 -1.18 12.27 -6.03
N ARG A 105 -1.02 12.39 -7.35
CA ARG A 105 -1.64 13.44 -8.15
C ARG A 105 -3.18 13.33 -8.10
N ILE A 106 -3.84 14.48 -8.19
CA ILE A 106 -5.29 14.53 -8.43
C ILE A 106 -5.56 14.19 -9.90
N LEU A 107 -6.40 13.19 -10.11
CA LEU A 107 -6.86 12.79 -11.44
C LEU A 107 -7.93 13.77 -11.93
N THR A 108 -7.85 14.15 -13.19
CA THR A 108 -8.75 15.12 -13.84
C THR A 108 -9.29 14.53 -15.14
N LEU A 109 -10.18 15.25 -15.82
CA LEU A 109 -10.77 14.85 -17.09
C LEU A 109 -9.75 14.36 -18.13
N GLN A 110 -8.52 14.87 -18.11
CA GLN A 110 -7.44 14.45 -19.01
C GLN A 110 -7.03 12.98 -18.85
N ASP A 111 -7.31 12.39 -17.68
CA ASP A 111 -6.97 11.01 -17.37
C ASP A 111 -8.06 10.01 -17.75
N TYR A 112 -9.26 10.50 -18.12
CA TYR A 112 -10.44 9.67 -18.31
C TYR A 112 -10.21 8.51 -19.28
N GLU A 113 -9.69 8.80 -20.48
CA GLU A 113 -9.42 7.78 -21.50
C GLU A 113 -8.42 6.72 -21.03
N GLN A 114 -7.39 7.12 -20.26
CA GLN A 114 -6.45 6.16 -19.70
C GLN A 114 -7.13 5.25 -18.69
N LEU A 115 -7.97 5.80 -17.81
CA LEU A 115 -8.63 5.05 -16.74
C LEU A 115 -9.61 4.01 -17.31
N ILE A 116 -10.47 4.38 -18.26
CA ILE A 116 -11.49 3.46 -18.80
C ILE A 116 -10.90 2.33 -19.66
N ASN A 117 -9.72 2.55 -20.23
CA ASN A 117 -9.02 1.54 -21.04
C ASN A 117 -8.04 0.68 -20.23
N SER A 118 -7.83 1.00 -18.95
CA SER A 118 -6.93 0.27 -18.05
C SER A 118 -7.63 -0.93 -17.40
N LYS A 119 -6.90 -2.01 -17.14
CA LYS A 119 -7.40 -3.20 -16.42
C LYS A 119 -7.39 -2.99 -14.89
N ILE A 120 -8.07 -1.94 -14.44
CA ILE A 120 -8.15 -1.51 -13.04
C ILE A 120 -9.58 -1.68 -12.52
N HIS A 121 -9.73 -1.79 -11.20
CA HIS A 121 -11.06 -1.85 -10.55
C HIS A 121 -11.37 -0.55 -9.80
N PHE A 122 -10.34 0.17 -9.36
CA PHE A 122 -10.48 1.41 -8.60
C PHE A 122 -9.37 2.39 -9.01
N ALA A 123 -9.59 3.69 -8.79
CA ALA A 123 -8.59 4.73 -9.01
C ALA A 123 -8.61 5.75 -7.86
N ARG A 124 -7.46 6.39 -7.61
CA ARG A 124 -7.33 7.54 -6.71
C ARG A 124 -6.16 8.45 -7.15
N LYS A 125 -6.13 9.73 -6.81
CA LYS A 125 -7.12 10.44 -5.98
C LYS A 125 -7.95 11.40 -6.84
N PHE A 126 -9.24 11.49 -6.53
CA PHE A 126 -10.15 12.49 -7.07
C PHE A 126 -10.39 13.59 -6.03
N ASP A 127 -10.72 14.79 -6.50
CA ASP A 127 -10.96 15.96 -5.66
C ASP A 127 -12.14 16.75 -6.24
N LEU A 128 -13.23 16.85 -5.46
CA LEU A 128 -14.49 17.47 -5.87
C LEU A 128 -14.36 18.98 -6.08
N ASP A 129 -13.38 19.63 -5.44
CA ASP A 129 -13.15 21.07 -5.64
C ASP A 129 -12.28 21.35 -6.87
N ARG A 130 -11.69 20.31 -7.47
CA ARG A 130 -10.79 20.42 -8.62
C ARG A 130 -11.47 20.05 -9.92
N ASP A 131 -12.08 18.87 -9.96
CA ASP A 131 -12.69 18.35 -11.19
C ASP A 131 -13.71 17.26 -10.85
N THR A 132 -14.99 17.62 -10.92
CA THR A 132 -16.11 16.68 -10.76
C THR A 132 -16.50 16.01 -12.08
N GLN A 133 -16.16 16.60 -13.23
CA GLN A 133 -16.64 16.13 -14.53
C GLN A 133 -16.12 14.73 -14.85
N ILE A 134 -14.88 14.43 -14.43
CA ILE A 134 -14.34 13.06 -14.56
C ILE A 134 -15.17 12.03 -13.80
N LEU A 135 -15.70 12.37 -12.62
CA LEU A 135 -16.51 11.45 -11.83
C LEU A 135 -17.86 11.19 -12.51
N ASP A 136 -18.50 12.24 -13.01
CA ASP A 136 -19.76 12.12 -13.75
C ASP A 136 -19.60 11.20 -14.98
N LEU A 137 -18.52 11.36 -15.75
CA LEU A 137 -18.25 10.51 -16.92
C LEU A 137 -17.95 9.05 -16.54
N ILE A 138 -17.22 8.82 -15.44
CA ILE A 138 -16.95 7.47 -14.95
C ILE A 138 -18.25 6.79 -14.51
N ASP A 139 -19.11 7.51 -13.78
CA ASP A 139 -20.39 7.00 -13.32
C ASP A 139 -21.30 6.65 -14.51
N ASP A 140 -21.43 7.55 -15.50
CA ASP A 140 -22.18 7.30 -16.72
C ASP A 140 -21.67 6.06 -17.46
N LYS A 141 -20.35 5.90 -17.58
CA LYS A 141 -19.72 4.75 -18.23
C LYS A 141 -20.01 3.44 -17.50
N ILE A 142 -19.91 3.43 -16.18
CA ILE A 142 -20.23 2.25 -15.35
C ILE A 142 -21.72 1.91 -15.47
N TRP A 143 -22.59 2.91 -15.44
CA TRP A 143 -24.05 2.71 -15.54
C TRP A 143 -24.47 2.11 -16.88
N GLN A 144 -23.86 2.56 -17.98
CA GLN A 144 -24.10 2.01 -19.31
C GLN A 144 -23.66 0.54 -19.41
N ASN A 145 -22.53 0.19 -18.81
CA ASN A 145 -22.03 -1.19 -18.81
C ASN A 145 -22.92 -2.15 -18.00
N CYS A 146 -23.63 -1.68 -16.98
CA CYS A 146 -24.56 -2.50 -16.19
C CYS A 146 -25.89 -2.82 -16.90
N ARG A 147 -26.22 -2.10 -17.98
CA ARG A 147 -27.46 -2.29 -18.74
C ARG A 147 -27.31 -3.19 -19.96
N ASN A 148 -26.07 -3.44 -20.40
CA ASN A 148 -25.73 -4.33 -21.51
C ASN A 148 -25.36 -5.72 -20.98
#